data_AF-A0A256YT81-F1
#
_entry.id   AF-A0A256YT81-F1
#
_cell.length_a   1.000
_cell.length_b   1.000
_cell.length_c   1.000
_cell.angle_alpha   90.00
_cell.angle_beta   90.00
_cell.angle_gamma   90.00
#
_symmetry.space_group_name_H-M   'P 1'
#
loop_
_entity.id
_entity.type
_entity.pdbx_description
1 polymer ?
#
loop_
_entity_poly.entity_id
_entity_poly.type
_entity_poly.pdbx_seq_one_letter_code
_entity_poly.pdbx_strand_id
1 'polypeptide(L)'
;MRLFLASVFTLALLSGFFIAILLVFLYYTGSINVYLLFGLTILFNFILWLLGPKISDWIYKIFYKVKWITIDNLKESGVLFFVMIASYLFYWIGQYIVLYLSRVREYYADEFSAKETNPNFLTSALIKISYGILVNPDNARLINSTKYVGITNFNLSKNIGLVYYNCRNINNFTPLARALLYDIVNPWAFISELKSTHPLTGKRIRRLCNLADNPLFDFEQIKRENPVDKGILYKNFLNDILILSLPSLLAIGYPILYFLLVYFHYIPFSLLFVPEWLFLIGIGILVSTIYKYPDKKPQETAIMDLMSDIYASPVRGKSVSFEGTIIGKGIPGLIFSEDLMIQDKTGLIYLNYESWLPVLGNLIFGLAKVPKLINKKVRVYGWFLRGNYQWIALRLLKTDEEKIHGFIKYGNLITGILFILFGVLIYFLLL
;
A
#
# COMPACT_ATOMS: atom_id res chain seq x y z
N MET A 1 43.19 -4.45 -2.65
CA MET A 1 43.01 -5.51 -1.64
C MET A 1 41.73 -5.43 -0.79
N ARG A 2 40.94 -4.34 -0.79
CA ARG A 2 39.74 -4.19 0.06
C ARG A 2 38.45 -4.81 -0.51
N LEU A 3 38.28 -4.83 -1.83
CA LEU A 3 37.12 -5.45 -2.50
C LEU A 3 37.16 -6.98 -2.46
N PHE A 4 38.34 -7.58 -2.56
CA PHE A 4 38.50 -9.03 -2.51
C PHE A 4 38.00 -9.62 -1.18
N LEU A 5 38.36 -9.02 -0.04
CA LEU A 5 37.88 -9.46 1.27
C LEU A 5 36.37 -9.24 1.47
N ALA A 6 35.82 -8.13 0.99
CA ALA A 6 34.38 -7.90 1.02
C ALA A 6 33.64 -8.95 0.19
N SER A 7 34.10 -9.24 -1.03
CA SER A 7 33.53 -10.28 -1.90
C SER A 7 33.65 -11.68 -1.31
N VAL A 8 34.79 -12.03 -0.70
CA VAL A 8 34.99 -13.32 0.00
C VAL A 8 34.04 -13.44 1.19
N PHE A 9 33.76 -12.35 1.91
CA PHE A 9 32.81 -12.35 3.02
C PHE A 9 31.35 -12.50 2.56
N THR A 10 30.94 -11.81 1.50
CA THR A 10 29.59 -12.00 0.93
C THR A 10 29.42 -13.40 0.35
N LEU A 11 30.48 -13.97 -0.26
CA LEU A 11 30.55 -15.37 -0.68
C LEU A 11 30.44 -16.33 0.51
N ALA A 12 31.07 -16.02 1.65
CA ALA A 12 30.95 -16.80 2.88
C ALA A 12 29.54 -16.70 3.51
N LEU A 13 28.85 -15.59 3.38
CA LEU A 13 27.47 -15.46 3.88
C LEU A 13 26.46 -16.16 2.96
N LEU A 14 26.66 -16.08 1.64
CA LEU A 14 26.00 -16.93 0.64
C LEU A 14 26.33 -18.42 0.84
N SER A 15 27.47 -18.75 1.46
CA SER A 15 27.86 -20.13 1.70
C SER A 15 26.98 -20.85 2.74
N GLY A 16 26.18 -20.14 3.55
CA GLY A 16 25.15 -20.79 4.38
C GLY A 16 24.04 -21.45 3.54
N PHE A 17 23.66 -20.83 2.42
CA PHE A 17 22.76 -21.43 1.42
C PHE A 17 23.45 -22.56 0.66
N PHE A 18 24.73 -22.40 0.33
CA PHE A 18 25.54 -23.44 -0.31
C PHE A 18 25.72 -24.68 0.58
N ILE A 19 25.98 -24.51 1.88
CA ILE A 19 26.09 -25.60 2.86
C ILE A 19 24.76 -26.32 3.01
N ALA A 20 23.64 -25.59 3.05
CA ALA A 20 22.30 -26.22 3.05
C ALA A 20 22.06 -27.06 1.79
N ILE A 21 22.43 -26.56 0.60
CA ILE A 21 22.35 -27.31 -0.66
C ILE A 21 23.28 -28.54 -0.63
N LEU A 22 24.49 -28.40 -0.10
CA LEU A 22 25.49 -29.46 -0.05
C LEU A 22 25.06 -30.57 0.92
N LEU A 23 24.48 -30.22 2.07
CA LEU A 23 23.91 -31.18 3.01
C LEU A 23 22.68 -31.91 2.41
N VAL A 24 21.81 -31.21 1.69
CA VAL A 24 20.68 -31.83 0.96
C VAL A 24 21.17 -32.75 -0.15
N PHE A 25 22.23 -32.38 -0.86
CA PHE A 25 22.87 -33.22 -1.87
C PHE A 25 23.47 -34.48 -1.26
N LEU A 26 24.21 -34.36 -0.14
CA LEU A 26 24.78 -35.51 0.60
C LEU A 26 23.71 -36.46 1.15
N TYR A 27 22.54 -35.92 1.50
CA TYR A 27 21.38 -36.74 1.88
C TYR A 27 20.84 -37.52 0.68
N TYR A 28 20.72 -36.85 -0.48
CA TYR A 28 20.22 -37.47 -1.71
C TYR A 28 21.17 -38.53 -2.28
N THR A 29 22.49 -38.38 -2.10
CA THR A 29 23.50 -39.39 -2.45
C THR A 29 23.60 -40.52 -1.43
N GLY A 30 22.75 -40.53 -0.39
CA GLY A 30 22.73 -41.55 0.66
C GLY A 30 23.93 -41.50 1.61
N SER A 31 24.73 -40.43 1.55
CA SER A 31 25.96 -40.29 2.34
C SER A 31 25.70 -39.85 3.79
N ILE A 32 24.57 -39.21 4.07
CA ILE A 32 24.13 -38.85 5.42
C ILE A 32 22.66 -39.21 5.65
N ASN A 33 22.30 -39.54 6.89
CA ASN A 33 20.91 -39.80 7.29
C ASN A 33 20.17 -38.46 7.55
N VAL A 34 18.84 -38.43 7.35
CA VAL A 34 17.93 -37.35 7.74
C VAL A 34 18.22 -36.78 9.13
N TYR A 35 18.45 -37.63 10.14
CA TYR A 35 18.73 -37.16 11.50
C TYR A 35 20.04 -36.36 11.59
N LEU A 36 21.04 -36.78 10.82
CA LEU A 36 22.36 -36.14 10.76
C LEU A 36 22.30 -34.84 9.94
N LEU A 37 21.49 -34.81 8.88
CA LEU A 37 21.16 -33.61 8.11
C LEU A 37 20.52 -32.53 9.02
N PHE A 38 19.47 -32.90 9.76
CA PHE A 38 18.81 -31.97 10.69
C PHE A 38 19.78 -31.52 11.80
N GLY A 39 20.52 -32.45 12.39
CA GLY A 39 21.50 -32.15 13.45
C GLY A 39 22.57 -31.15 12.99
N LEU A 40 23.18 -31.38 11.82
CA LEU A 40 24.19 -30.47 11.27
C LEU A 40 23.61 -29.12 10.87
N THR A 41 22.40 -29.09 10.31
CA THR A 41 21.73 -27.84 9.93
C THR A 41 21.42 -26.99 11.15
N ILE A 42 20.89 -27.59 12.22
CA ILE A 42 20.59 -26.90 13.48
C ILE A 42 21.89 -26.42 14.12
N LEU A 43 22.91 -27.28 14.23
CA LEU A 43 24.20 -26.94 14.81
C LEU A 43 24.87 -25.76 14.08
N PHE A 44 24.89 -25.79 12.76
CA PHE A 44 25.49 -24.73 11.94
C PHE A 44 24.73 -23.40 12.08
N ASN A 45 23.39 -23.42 12.02
CA ASN A 45 22.59 -22.22 12.24
C ASN A 45 22.74 -21.67 13.66
N PHE A 46 22.87 -22.54 14.66
CA PHE A 46 23.13 -22.14 16.04
C PHE A 46 24.48 -21.44 16.19
N ILE A 47 25.54 -21.98 15.57
CA ILE A 47 26.88 -21.36 15.55
C ILE A 47 26.84 -20.00 14.82
N LEU A 48 26.16 -19.92 13.67
CA LEU A 48 25.99 -18.66 12.94
C LEU A 48 25.21 -17.62 13.76
N TRP A 49 24.15 -18.03 14.45
CA TRP A 49 23.39 -17.14 15.31
C TRP A 49 24.23 -16.66 16.51
N LEU A 50 25.02 -17.54 17.12
CA LEU A 50 25.88 -17.22 18.27
C LEU A 50 27.05 -16.30 17.90
N LEU A 51 27.69 -16.54 16.76
CA LEU A 51 28.89 -15.81 16.33
C LEU A 51 28.59 -14.62 15.41
N GLY A 52 27.44 -14.63 14.73
CA GLY A 52 27.03 -13.64 13.74
C GLY A 52 27.16 -12.19 14.24
N PRO A 53 26.64 -11.84 15.43
CA PRO A 53 26.78 -10.50 15.98
C PRO A 53 28.25 -10.09 16.17
N LYS A 54 29.09 -10.98 16.74
CA LYS A 54 30.51 -10.69 16.96
C LYS A 54 31.29 -10.54 15.65
N ILE A 55 30.97 -11.35 14.64
CA ILE A 55 31.56 -11.27 13.31
C ILE A 55 31.16 -9.95 12.64
N SER A 56 29.88 -9.59 12.72
CA SER A 56 29.36 -8.33 12.20
C SER A 56 30.03 -7.13 12.86
N ASP A 57 30.14 -7.12 14.18
CA ASP A 57 30.81 -6.07 14.96
C ASP A 57 32.28 -5.93 14.59
N TRP A 58 32.98 -7.06 14.43
CA TRP A 58 34.37 -7.09 14.03
C TRP A 58 34.57 -6.48 12.63
N ILE A 59 33.66 -6.80 11.69
CA ILE A 59 33.65 -6.24 10.33
C ILE A 59 33.36 -4.74 10.37
N TYR A 60 32.36 -4.30 11.13
CA TYR A 60 32.05 -2.87 11.26
C TYR A 60 33.22 -2.07 11.84
N LYS A 61 33.93 -2.63 12.82
CA LYS A 61 35.11 -2.02 13.41
C LYS A 61 36.27 -1.90 12.43
N ILE A 62 36.51 -2.93 11.60
CA ILE A 62 37.64 -2.97 10.65
C ILE A 62 37.36 -2.11 9.41
N PHE A 63 36.21 -2.28 8.78
CA PHE A 63 35.93 -1.68 7.48
C PHE A 63 35.36 -0.27 7.59
N TYR A 64 34.56 0.00 8.63
CA TYR A 64 33.83 1.26 8.77
C TYR A 64 34.31 2.10 9.96
N LYS A 65 35.32 1.62 10.72
CA LYS A 65 35.86 2.28 11.93
C LYS A 65 34.78 2.66 12.95
N VAL A 66 33.66 1.92 12.95
CA VAL A 66 32.56 2.16 13.88
C VAL A 66 33.00 1.74 15.27
N LYS A 67 32.94 2.66 16.23
CA LYS A 67 33.03 2.33 17.66
C LYS A 67 31.61 2.18 18.19
N TRP A 68 31.26 0.96 18.59
CA TRP A 68 30.05 0.73 19.35
C TRP A 68 30.14 1.47 20.68
N ILE A 69 29.15 2.30 20.94
CA ILE A 69 29.05 3.02 22.19
C ILE A 69 28.40 2.06 23.20
N THR A 70 29.09 1.75 24.29
CA THR A 70 28.60 0.85 25.35
C THR A 70 27.42 1.46 26.07
N ILE A 71 26.43 0.64 26.45
CA ILE A 71 25.21 1.06 27.15
C ILE A 71 25.54 1.85 28.43
N ASP A 72 26.63 1.52 29.12
CA ASP A 72 27.02 2.20 30.37
C ASP A 72 27.52 3.64 30.15
N ASN A 73 28.31 3.88 29.08
CA ASN A 73 28.73 5.23 28.66
C ASN A 73 27.56 6.10 28.16
N LEU A 74 26.41 5.48 27.96
CA LEU A 74 25.25 6.01 27.28
C LEU A 74 24.04 6.12 28.23
N LYS A 75 24.05 5.39 29.36
CA LYS A 75 23.10 5.47 30.48
C LYS A 75 23.34 6.68 31.39
N GLU A 76 24.59 7.14 31.52
CA GLU A 76 24.93 8.29 32.38
C GLU A 76 24.39 9.63 31.86
N SER A 77 23.97 9.68 30.61
CA SER A 77 23.35 10.86 30.02
C SER A 77 22.09 10.39 29.31
N GLY A 78 20.93 11.05 29.49
CA GLY A 78 19.69 10.73 28.75
C GLY A 78 19.81 10.80 27.21
N VAL A 79 21.02 11.01 26.71
CA VAL A 79 21.48 11.05 25.32
C VAL A 79 21.16 9.78 24.55
N LEU A 80 21.12 8.58 25.16
CA LEU A 80 20.72 7.33 24.49
C LEU A 80 19.38 7.44 23.75
N PHE A 81 18.38 7.95 24.47
CA PHE A 81 17.03 8.09 23.97
C PHE A 81 16.97 9.09 22.81
N PHE A 82 17.66 10.22 22.96
CA PHE A 82 17.75 11.24 21.91
C PHE A 82 18.52 10.74 20.68
N VAL A 83 19.61 9.98 20.86
CA VAL A 83 20.38 9.38 19.77
C VAL A 83 19.53 8.34 19.03
N MET A 84 18.75 7.53 19.74
CA MET A 84 17.82 6.57 19.12
C MET A 84 16.74 7.29 18.29
N ILE A 85 16.08 8.30 18.86
CA ILE A 85 15.07 9.10 18.15
C ILE A 85 15.68 9.79 16.93
N ALA A 86 16.83 10.44 17.10
CA ALA A 86 17.52 11.12 16.01
C ALA A 86 17.93 10.14 14.90
N SER A 87 18.49 8.98 15.26
CA SER A 87 18.89 7.94 14.29
C SER A 87 17.68 7.39 13.53
N TYR A 88 16.55 7.15 14.21
CA TYR A 88 15.31 6.73 13.57
C TYR A 88 14.75 7.81 12.64
N LEU A 89 14.78 9.07 13.05
CA LEU A 89 14.38 10.21 12.22
C LEU A 89 15.25 10.33 10.96
N PHE A 90 16.58 10.23 11.10
CA PHE A 90 17.51 10.23 9.97
C PHE A 90 17.31 9.02 9.05
N TYR A 91 17.07 7.83 9.60
CA TYR A 91 16.70 6.66 8.81
C TYR A 91 15.44 6.94 7.98
N TRP A 92 14.39 7.46 8.61
CA TRP A 92 13.13 7.76 7.95
C TRP A 92 13.29 8.82 6.85
N ILE A 93 14.00 9.92 7.12
CA ILE A 93 14.32 10.96 6.13
C ILE A 93 15.15 10.38 4.98
N GLY A 94 16.18 9.59 5.31
CA GLY A 94 17.05 8.92 4.34
C GLY A 94 16.27 8.02 3.38
N GLN A 95 15.28 7.28 3.88
CA GLN A 95 14.38 6.48 3.03
C GLN A 95 13.65 7.33 1.98
N TYR A 96 13.07 8.47 2.36
CA TYR A 96 12.38 9.34 1.40
C TYR A 96 13.33 10.01 0.40
N ILE A 97 14.55 10.36 0.83
CA ILE A 97 15.59 10.88 -0.08
C ILE A 97 15.95 9.81 -1.12
N VAL A 98 16.18 8.57 -0.71
CA VAL A 98 16.48 7.45 -1.63
C VAL A 98 15.32 7.21 -2.60
N LEU A 99 14.08 7.22 -2.12
CA LEU A 99 12.89 7.09 -2.97
C LEU A 99 12.77 8.26 -3.96
N TYR A 100 13.08 9.49 -3.54
CA TYR A 100 13.12 10.65 -4.43
C TYR A 100 14.19 10.51 -5.51
N LEU A 101 15.43 10.15 -5.14
CA LEU A 101 16.52 9.92 -6.10
C LEU A 101 16.18 8.80 -7.08
N SER A 102 15.50 7.75 -6.62
CA SER A 102 15.00 6.67 -7.48
C SER A 102 14.04 7.20 -8.54
N ARG A 103 13.08 8.06 -8.16
CA ARG A 103 12.13 8.68 -9.11
C ARG A 103 12.82 9.64 -10.08
N VAL A 104 13.79 10.43 -9.60
CA VAL A 104 14.58 11.34 -10.44
C VAL A 104 15.35 10.57 -11.50
N ARG A 105 15.98 9.44 -11.13
CA ARG A 105 16.66 8.55 -12.07
C ARG A 105 15.73 8.06 -13.18
N GLU A 106 14.50 7.67 -12.85
CA GLU A 106 13.51 7.25 -13.86
C GLU A 106 13.17 8.37 -14.84
N TYR A 107 13.02 9.62 -14.38
CA TYR A 107 12.77 10.75 -15.28
C TYR A 107 13.93 11.01 -16.25
N TYR A 108 15.17 10.86 -15.79
CA TYR A 108 16.34 10.99 -16.67
C TYR A 108 16.46 9.82 -17.66
N ALA A 109 16.13 8.60 -17.23
CA ALA A 109 16.08 7.44 -18.11
C ALA A 109 15.01 7.60 -19.19
N ASP A 110 13.82 8.09 -18.82
CA ASP A 110 12.73 8.40 -19.76
C ASP A 110 13.15 9.46 -20.78
N GLU A 111 13.77 10.55 -20.31
CA GLU A 111 14.24 11.63 -21.18
C GLU A 111 15.37 11.17 -22.11
N PHE A 112 16.32 10.39 -21.62
CA PHE A 112 17.36 9.80 -22.44
C PHE A 112 16.75 8.90 -23.53
N SER A 113 15.86 7.97 -23.16
CA SER A 113 15.18 7.11 -24.14
C SER A 113 14.37 7.91 -25.15
N ALA A 114 13.73 9.00 -24.74
CA ALA A 114 12.97 9.88 -25.61
C ALA A 114 13.86 10.60 -26.64
N LYS A 115 15.04 11.07 -26.24
CA LYS A 115 16.02 11.72 -27.11
C LYS A 115 16.67 10.77 -28.11
N GLU A 116 16.98 9.54 -27.68
CA GLU A 116 17.61 8.54 -28.54
C GLU A 116 16.62 7.86 -29.50
N THR A 117 15.30 7.97 -29.25
CA THR A 117 14.28 7.29 -30.05
C THR A 117 13.09 8.22 -30.37
N ASN A 118 11.87 7.85 -29.97
CA ASN A 118 10.68 8.68 -30.08
C ASN A 118 9.91 8.64 -28.75
N PRO A 119 9.58 9.80 -28.14
CA PRO A 119 8.88 9.83 -26.86
C PRO A 119 7.51 9.12 -26.87
N ASN A 120 6.84 9.07 -28.04
CA ASN A 120 5.56 8.37 -28.18
C ASN A 120 5.70 6.84 -28.07
N PHE A 121 6.83 6.26 -28.48
CA PHE A 121 7.07 4.82 -28.32
C PHE A 121 7.13 4.45 -26.84
N LEU A 122 7.87 5.22 -26.04
CA LEU A 122 7.94 4.99 -24.60
C LEU A 122 6.59 5.26 -23.91
N THR A 123 5.88 6.31 -24.33
CA THR A 123 4.52 6.61 -23.83
C THR A 123 3.56 5.44 -24.06
N SER A 124 3.50 4.91 -25.30
CA SER A 124 2.72 3.71 -25.62
C SER A 124 3.21 2.49 -24.84
N ALA A 125 4.52 2.32 -24.69
CA ALA A 125 5.11 1.19 -23.97
C ALA A 125 4.70 1.19 -22.49
N LEU A 126 4.76 2.33 -21.79
CA LEU A 126 4.34 2.43 -20.39
C LEU A 126 2.90 1.96 -20.17
N ILE A 127 1.99 2.38 -21.05
CA ILE A 127 0.58 1.97 -20.99
C ILE A 127 0.43 0.46 -21.29
N LYS A 128 1.07 -0.02 -22.35
CA LYS A 128 1.00 -1.44 -22.76
C LYS A 128 1.65 -2.38 -21.75
N ILE A 129 2.73 -1.96 -21.07
CA ILE A 129 3.37 -2.73 -20.00
C ILE A 129 2.44 -2.83 -18.81
N SER A 130 1.82 -1.72 -18.37
CA SER A 130 0.82 -1.76 -17.30
C SER A 130 -0.36 -2.67 -17.64
N TYR A 131 -0.83 -2.62 -18.88
CA TYR A 131 -1.84 -3.54 -19.40
C TYR A 131 -1.38 -5.01 -19.39
N GLY A 132 -0.17 -5.30 -19.88
CA GLY A 132 0.38 -6.65 -19.92
C GLY A 132 0.57 -7.28 -18.54
N ILE A 133 0.98 -6.47 -17.55
CA ILE A 133 1.07 -6.86 -16.13
C ILE A 133 -0.31 -7.21 -15.56
N LEU A 134 -1.34 -6.43 -15.91
CA LEU A 134 -2.71 -6.67 -15.43
C LEU A 134 -3.28 -7.99 -16.00
N VAL A 135 -3.07 -8.26 -17.28
CA VAL A 135 -3.63 -9.44 -17.97
C VAL A 135 -2.83 -10.72 -17.71
N ASN A 136 -1.56 -10.60 -17.30
CA ASN A 136 -0.72 -11.74 -16.90
C ASN A 136 -0.25 -11.66 -15.44
N PRO A 137 -1.18 -11.61 -14.47
CA PRO A 137 -0.89 -11.41 -13.06
C PRO A 137 -0.19 -12.61 -12.41
N ASP A 138 -0.39 -13.82 -12.95
CA ASP A 138 0.22 -15.05 -12.43
C ASP A 138 1.69 -15.22 -12.86
N ASN A 139 2.15 -14.37 -13.80
CA ASN A 139 3.54 -14.40 -14.24
C ASN A 139 4.42 -13.61 -13.28
N ALA A 140 4.78 -14.24 -12.14
CA ALA A 140 5.66 -13.66 -11.13
C ALA A 140 6.99 -13.18 -11.73
N ARG A 141 7.50 -13.86 -12.77
CA ARG A 141 8.71 -13.42 -13.49
C ARG A 141 8.48 -12.08 -14.17
N LEU A 142 7.38 -11.88 -14.88
CA LEU A 142 7.03 -10.60 -15.52
C LEU A 142 6.94 -9.46 -14.49
N ILE A 143 6.23 -9.68 -13.39
CA ILE A 143 6.03 -8.68 -12.32
C ILE A 143 7.37 -8.32 -11.66
N ASN A 144 8.16 -9.32 -11.29
CA ASN A 144 9.45 -9.08 -10.65
C ASN A 144 10.44 -8.44 -11.62
N SER A 145 10.51 -8.89 -12.87
CA SER A 145 11.45 -8.36 -13.86
C SER A 145 11.15 -6.92 -14.22
N THR A 146 9.87 -6.55 -14.42
CA THR A 146 9.47 -5.16 -14.71
C THR A 146 9.81 -4.21 -13.56
N LYS A 147 9.70 -4.68 -12.32
CA LYS A 147 10.15 -3.94 -11.12
C LYS A 147 11.67 -3.80 -11.06
N TYR A 148 12.43 -4.88 -11.29
CA TYR A 148 13.90 -4.85 -11.20
C TYR A 148 14.57 -4.08 -12.35
N VAL A 149 13.99 -4.12 -13.54
CA VAL A 149 14.44 -3.30 -14.70
C VAL A 149 14.05 -1.83 -14.52
N GLY A 150 13.19 -1.52 -13.54
CA GLY A 150 12.83 -0.16 -13.17
C GLY A 150 11.71 0.46 -14.03
N ILE A 151 10.98 -0.34 -14.81
CA ILE A 151 10.03 0.22 -15.77
C ILE A 151 8.75 0.68 -15.08
N THR A 152 8.07 -0.16 -14.31
CA THR A 152 6.88 0.22 -13.53
C THR A 152 6.74 -0.65 -12.27
N ASN A 153 6.05 -0.15 -11.26
CA ASN A 153 5.65 -0.95 -10.10
C ASN A 153 4.28 -1.61 -10.35
N PHE A 154 4.09 -2.84 -9.87
CA PHE A 154 2.85 -3.62 -10.01
C PHE A 154 1.59 -2.86 -9.56
N ASN A 155 1.66 -2.24 -8.38
CA ASN A 155 0.51 -1.52 -7.81
C ASN A 155 0.09 -0.31 -8.65
N LEU A 156 1.06 0.45 -9.19
CA LEU A 156 0.80 1.56 -10.12
C LEU A 156 0.24 1.05 -11.45
N SER A 157 0.76 -0.08 -11.94
CA SER A 157 0.34 -0.70 -13.19
C SER A 157 -1.10 -1.22 -13.14
N LYS A 158 -1.60 -1.67 -11.97
CA LYS A 158 -3.01 -2.05 -11.81
C LYS A 158 -3.97 -0.93 -12.18
N ASN A 159 -3.69 0.31 -11.78
CA ASN A 159 -4.56 1.44 -12.06
C ASN A 159 -4.69 1.72 -13.56
N ILE A 160 -3.58 2.03 -14.21
CA ILE A 160 -3.60 2.45 -15.62
C ILE A 160 -3.84 1.28 -16.54
N GLY A 161 -3.32 0.09 -16.21
CA GLY A 161 -3.60 -1.13 -16.93
C GLY A 161 -5.10 -1.43 -16.96
N LEU A 162 -5.81 -1.28 -15.83
CA LEU A 162 -7.25 -1.56 -15.76
C LEU A 162 -8.06 -0.51 -16.51
N VAL A 163 -7.73 0.78 -16.36
CA VAL A 163 -8.36 1.85 -17.15
C VAL A 163 -8.16 1.62 -18.65
N TYR A 164 -6.94 1.29 -19.08
CA TYR A 164 -6.63 1.03 -20.49
C TYR A 164 -7.36 -0.20 -21.03
N TYR A 165 -7.39 -1.30 -20.27
CA TYR A 165 -8.15 -2.51 -20.63
C TYR A 165 -9.62 -2.17 -20.89
N ASN A 166 -10.23 -1.41 -19.98
CA ASN A 166 -11.62 -1.00 -20.10
C ASN A 166 -11.84 -0.07 -21.30
N CYS A 167 -10.98 0.93 -21.49
CA CYS A 167 -11.02 1.83 -22.66
C CYS A 167 -10.96 1.07 -23.98
N ARG A 168 -10.13 0.02 -24.07
CA ARG A 168 -10.02 -0.85 -25.24
C ARG A 168 -11.31 -1.62 -25.50
N ASN A 169 -11.98 -2.10 -24.46
CA ASN A 169 -13.24 -2.84 -24.59
C ASN A 169 -14.40 -1.95 -25.09
N ILE A 170 -14.43 -0.68 -24.69
CA ILE A 170 -15.47 0.29 -25.11
C ILE A 170 -15.07 1.13 -26.34
N ASN A 171 -13.87 0.92 -26.87
CA ASN A 171 -13.26 1.72 -27.95
C ASN A 171 -13.30 3.26 -27.71
N ASN A 172 -13.10 3.69 -26.47
CA ASN A 172 -13.07 5.10 -26.07
C ASN A 172 -11.94 5.34 -25.07
N PHE A 173 -10.97 6.18 -25.44
CA PHE A 173 -9.78 6.48 -24.64
C PHE A 173 -9.87 7.79 -23.84
N THR A 174 -10.98 8.53 -23.93
CA THR A 174 -11.22 9.74 -23.13
C THR A 174 -11.08 9.49 -21.62
N PRO A 175 -11.59 8.37 -21.06
CA PRO A 175 -11.41 8.08 -19.63
C PRO A 175 -9.95 7.85 -19.23
N LEU A 176 -9.11 7.34 -20.13
CA LEU A 176 -7.67 7.18 -19.90
C LEU A 176 -7.01 8.54 -19.69
N ALA A 177 -7.31 9.51 -20.55
CA ALA A 177 -6.80 10.87 -20.41
C ALA A 177 -7.17 11.49 -19.05
N ARG A 178 -8.43 11.34 -18.62
CA ARG A 178 -8.88 11.78 -17.29
C ARG A 178 -8.18 11.05 -16.15
N ALA A 179 -7.95 9.75 -16.30
CA ALA A 179 -7.22 8.96 -15.32
C ALA A 179 -5.75 9.40 -15.19
N LEU A 180 -5.09 9.76 -16.30
CA LEU A 180 -3.74 10.35 -16.31
C LEU A 180 -3.73 11.76 -15.72
N LEU A 181 -4.78 12.56 -15.95
CA LEU A 181 -4.92 13.89 -15.37
C LEU A 181 -4.98 13.86 -13.84
N TYR A 182 -5.63 12.85 -13.24
CA TYR A 182 -5.64 12.65 -11.79
C TYR A 182 -4.22 12.56 -11.20
N ASP A 183 -3.31 11.81 -11.84
CA ASP A 183 -1.92 11.66 -11.38
C ASP A 183 -1.16 13.00 -11.35
N ILE A 184 -1.62 13.97 -12.13
CA ILE A 184 -0.99 15.28 -12.27
C ILE A 184 -1.56 16.28 -11.26
N VAL A 185 -2.88 16.30 -11.07
CA VAL A 185 -3.56 17.38 -10.34
C VAL A 185 -3.98 17.01 -8.93
N ASN A 186 -4.23 15.72 -8.64
CA ASN A 186 -4.79 15.31 -7.36
C ASN A 186 -3.70 15.23 -6.26
N PRO A 187 -3.85 15.95 -5.12
CA PRO A 187 -2.88 15.90 -4.03
C PRO A 187 -2.67 14.50 -3.44
N TRP A 188 -3.72 13.67 -3.38
CA TRP A 188 -3.60 12.28 -2.94
C TRP A 188 -2.68 11.46 -3.85
N ALA A 189 -2.69 11.72 -5.16
CA ALA A 189 -1.77 11.09 -6.09
C ALA A 189 -0.31 11.43 -5.74
N PHE A 190 -0.03 12.70 -5.42
CA PHE A 190 1.30 13.13 -4.97
C PHE A 190 1.72 12.46 -3.66
N ILE A 191 0.85 12.40 -2.65
CA ILE A 191 1.15 11.71 -1.38
C ILE A 191 1.41 10.22 -1.59
N SER A 192 0.60 9.58 -2.44
CA SER A 192 0.77 8.19 -2.86
C SER A 192 2.14 7.92 -3.52
N GLU A 193 2.65 8.88 -4.30
CA GLU A 193 3.95 8.79 -4.97
C GLU A 193 5.14 8.81 -4.01
N LEU A 194 5.04 9.48 -2.85
CA LEU A 194 6.16 9.62 -1.92
C LEU A 194 6.74 8.28 -1.45
N LYS A 195 5.89 7.26 -1.31
CA LYS A 195 6.25 5.90 -0.90
C LYS A 195 6.60 4.98 -2.09
N SER A 196 6.72 5.52 -3.30
CA SER A 196 7.00 4.76 -4.53
C SER A 196 8.44 4.98 -5.02
N THR A 197 9.07 3.91 -5.52
CA THR A 197 10.36 3.99 -6.24
C THR A 197 10.22 4.61 -7.63
N HIS A 198 9.04 4.49 -8.25
CA HIS A 198 8.75 5.02 -9.57
C HIS A 198 7.83 6.25 -9.49
N PRO A 199 8.03 7.26 -10.35
CA PRO A 199 7.08 8.34 -10.48
C PRO A 199 5.75 7.83 -11.02
N LEU A 200 4.66 8.57 -10.76
CA LEU A 200 3.35 8.26 -11.31
C LEU A 200 3.42 8.24 -12.85
N THR A 201 2.81 7.24 -13.45
CA THR A 201 2.83 7.05 -14.89
C THR A 201 2.23 8.25 -15.64
N GLY A 202 1.17 8.90 -15.13
CA GLY A 202 0.64 10.13 -15.74
C GLY A 202 1.64 11.27 -15.79
N LYS A 203 2.48 11.44 -14.76
CA LYS A 203 3.54 12.47 -14.74
C LYS A 203 4.66 12.16 -15.72
N ARG A 204 5.03 10.89 -15.87
CA ARG A 204 6.05 10.42 -16.83
C ARG A 204 5.56 10.62 -18.26
N ILE A 205 4.35 10.16 -18.56
CA ILE A 205 3.71 10.35 -19.88
C ILE A 205 3.61 11.84 -20.22
N ARG A 206 3.20 12.70 -19.29
CA ARG A 206 3.20 14.15 -19.53
C ARG A 206 4.59 14.69 -19.91
N ARG A 207 5.65 14.29 -19.19
CA ARG A 207 7.01 14.72 -19.51
C ARG A 207 7.43 14.24 -20.91
N LEU A 208 7.10 13.00 -21.27
CA LEU A 208 7.38 12.44 -22.59
C LEU A 208 6.61 13.16 -23.70
N CYS A 209 5.32 13.46 -23.49
CA CYS A 209 4.53 14.23 -24.44
C CYS A 209 5.08 15.65 -24.63
N ASN A 210 5.62 16.29 -23.59
CA ASN A 210 6.27 17.59 -23.72
C ASN A 210 7.60 17.55 -24.51
N LEU A 211 8.20 16.36 -24.68
CA LEU A 211 9.40 16.15 -25.48
C LEU A 211 9.08 15.72 -26.93
N ALA A 212 7.81 15.47 -27.26
CA ALA A 212 7.38 15.02 -28.57
C ALA A 212 6.90 16.18 -29.43
N ASP A 213 7.28 16.21 -30.71
CA ASP A 213 6.74 17.17 -31.66
C ASP A 213 5.24 16.95 -31.90
N ASN A 214 4.83 15.69 -31.99
CA ASN A 214 3.43 15.27 -32.17
C ASN A 214 3.03 14.31 -31.03
N PRO A 215 2.63 14.82 -29.86
CA PRO A 215 2.39 13.98 -28.69
C PRO A 215 1.16 13.08 -28.82
N LEU A 216 1.23 11.86 -28.29
CA LEU A 216 0.07 10.96 -28.17
C LEU A 216 -1.06 11.51 -27.29
N PHE A 217 -0.73 12.37 -26.32
CA PHE A 217 -1.68 13.02 -25.44
C PHE A 217 -1.35 14.51 -25.32
N ASP A 218 -2.29 15.38 -25.65
CA ASP A 218 -2.20 16.81 -25.36
C ASP A 218 -2.77 17.10 -23.97
N PHE A 219 -1.89 17.24 -22.97
CA PHE A 219 -2.30 17.50 -21.60
C PHE A 219 -2.92 18.90 -21.39
N GLU A 220 -2.61 19.87 -22.23
CA GLU A 220 -3.23 21.19 -22.16
C GLU A 220 -4.67 21.12 -22.68
N GLN A 221 -4.90 20.40 -23.78
CA GLN A 221 -6.25 20.08 -24.24
C GLN A 221 -7.04 19.28 -23.20
N ILE A 222 -6.47 18.20 -22.67
CA ILE A 222 -7.13 17.35 -21.64
C ILE A 222 -7.56 18.17 -20.43
N LYS A 223 -6.72 19.13 -20.00
CA LYS A 223 -7.00 20.03 -18.87
C LYS A 223 -8.06 21.09 -19.21
N ARG A 224 -8.12 21.57 -20.45
CA ARG A 224 -9.18 22.49 -20.92
C ARG A 224 -10.54 21.80 -21.00
N GLU A 225 -10.58 20.57 -21.48
CA GLU A 225 -11.81 19.75 -21.58
C GLU A 225 -12.30 19.26 -20.21
N ASN A 226 -11.39 19.15 -19.23
CA ASN A 226 -11.69 18.68 -17.88
C ASN A 226 -11.21 19.71 -16.85
N PRO A 227 -11.88 20.89 -16.76
CA PRO A 227 -11.48 21.92 -15.83
C PRO A 227 -11.56 21.41 -14.38
N VAL A 228 -10.46 21.55 -13.65
CA VAL A 228 -10.34 21.11 -12.26
C VAL A 228 -10.35 22.31 -11.34
N ASP A 229 -11.34 22.36 -10.45
CA ASP A 229 -11.40 23.32 -9.37
C ASP A 229 -10.40 22.93 -8.27
N LYS A 230 -9.26 23.62 -8.27
CA LYS A 230 -8.21 23.42 -7.27
C LYS A 230 -8.69 23.78 -5.86
N GLY A 231 -9.55 24.79 -5.69
CA GLY A 231 -10.05 25.20 -4.38
C GLY A 231 -10.82 24.08 -3.71
N ILE A 232 -11.78 23.49 -4.43
CA ILE A 232 -12.54 22.32 -3.96
C ILE A 232 -11.62 21.13 -3.71
N LEU A 233 -10.69 20.86 -4.64
CA LEU A 233 -9.78 19.72 -4.54
C LEU A 233 -8.89 19.78 -3.29
N TYR A 234 -8.26 20.93 -3.01
CA TYR A 234 -7.40 21.10 -1.84
C TYR A 234 -8.20 21.19 -0.54
N LYS A 235 -9.39 21.83 -0.54
CA LYS A 235 -10.29 21.81 0.63
C LYS A 235 -10.67 20.38 1.01
N ASN A 236 -11.07 19.59 0.02
CA ASN A 236 -11.40 18.18 0.20
C ASN A 236 -10.20 17.36 0.70
N PHE A 237 -9.01 17.62 0.16
CA PHE A 237 -7.78 16.97 0.60
C PHE A 237 -7.43 17.30 2.06
N LEU A 238 -7.55 18.56 2.48
CA LEU A 238 -7.31 18.97 3.86
C LEU A 238 -8.30 18.31 4.82
N ASN A 239 -9.59 18.29 4.48
CA ASN A 239 -10.61 17.57 5.25
C ASN A 239 -10.26 16.07 5.37
N ASP A 240 -9.84 15.45 4.27
CA ASP A 240 -9.45 14.04 4.27
C ASP A 240 -8.22 13.78 5.17
N ILE A 241 -7.21 14.66 5.18
CA ILE A 241 -6.05 14.56 6.08
C ILE A 241 -6.48 14.69 7.54
N LEU A 242 -7.29 15.70 7.87
CA LEU A 242 -7.74 15.93 9.24
C LEU A 242 -8.47 14.71 9.78
N ILE A 243 -9.32 14.11 8.97
CA ILE A 243 -10.12 12.94 9.37
C ILE A 243 -9.27 11.68 9.42
N LEU A 244 -8.39 11.46 8.43
CA LEU A 244 -7.49 10.31 8.44
C LEU A 244 -6.53 10.32 9.64
N SER A 245 -6.08 11.50 10.06
CA SER A 245 -5.14 11.66 11.18
C SER A 245 -5.83 11.66 12.55
N LEU A 246 -7.14 11.92 12.63
CA LEU A 246 -7.88 12.08 13.88
C LEU A 246 -7.69 10.91 14.88
N PRO A 247 -7.83 9.62 14.51
CA PRO A 247 -7.65 8.53 15.47
C PRO A 247 -6.22 8.49 16.04
N SER A 248 -5.20 8.71 15.19
CA SER A 248 -3.80 8.71 15.62
C SER A 248 -3.44 9.94 16.45
N LEU A 249 -4.01 11.11 16.12
CA LEU A 249 -3.86 12.34 16.90
C LEU A 249 -4.47 12.18 18.29
N LEU A 250 -5.62 11.53 18.43
CA LEU A 250 -6.22 11.24 19.74
C LEU A 250 -5.46 10.12 20.46
N ALA A 251 -4.99 9.10 19.75
CA ALA A 251 -4.22 8.01 20.35
C ALA A 251 -2.87 8.49 20.92
N ILE A 252 -2.14 9.37 20.22
CA ILE A 252 -0.79 9.78 20.63
C ILE A 252 -0.78 11.18 21.24
N GLY A 253 -1.52 12.12 20.65
CA GLY A 253 -1.53 13.52 21.06
C GLY A 253 -2.23 13.76 22.39
N TYR A 254 -3.32 13.04 22.70
CA TYR A 254 -4.02 13.20 23.98
C TYR A 254 -3.14 12.85 25.19
N PRO A 255 -2.47 11.67 25.25
CA PRO A 255 -1.55 11.37 26.35
C PRO A 255 -0.43 12.40 26.49
N ILE A 256 0.20 12.82 25.36
CA ILE A 256 1.27 13.83 25.38
C ILE A 256 0.75 15.13 26.00
N LEU A 257 -0.40 15.63 25.54
CA LEU A 257 -1.00 16.85 26.06
C LEU A 257 -1.35 16.72 27.54
N TYR A 258 -1.96 15.60 27.95
CA TYR A 258 -2.31 15.33 29.34
C TYR A 258 -1.09 15.35 30.26
N PHE A 259 -0.03 14.62 29.91
CA PHE A 259 1.20 14.58 30.71
C PHE A 259 1.93 15.93 30.73
N LEU A 260 1.87 16.73 29.65
CA LEU A 260 2.39 18.10 29.65
C LEU A 260 1.61 19.00 30.62
N LEU A 261 0.28 18.92 30.63
CA LEU A 261 -0.55 19.70 31.55
C LEU A 261 -0.32 19.32 33.02
N VAL A 262 -0.14 18.02 33.30
CA VAL A 262 0.26 17.52 34.63
C VAL A 262 1.65 18.05 35.01
N TYR A 263 2.63 17.97 34.10
CA TYR A 263 3.99 18.44 34.34
C TYR A 263 4.07 19.94 34.66
N PHE A 264 3.30 20.77 33.96
CA PHE A 264 3.19 22.21 34.22
C PHE A 264 2.21 22.58 35.34
N HIS A 265 1.68 21.59 36.08
CA HIS A 265 0.79 21.77 37.23
C HIS A 265 -0.53 22.49 36.91
N TYR A 266 -1.00 22.45 35.66
CA TYR A 266 -2.31 22.97 35.29
C TYR A 266 -3.45 22.05 35.74
N ILE A 267 -3.18 20.73 35.83
CA ILE A 267 -4.12 19.71 36.30
C ILE A 267 -3.42 18.70 37.21
N PRO A 268 -4.08 18.11 38.22
CA PRO A 268 -3.52 17.01 39.00
C PRO A 268 -3.48 15.72 38.17
N PHE A 269 -2.54 14.83 38.48
CA PHE A 269 -2.52 13.50 37.91
C PHE A 269 -3.71 12.66 38.42
N SER A 270 -4.48 12.10 37.51
CA SER A 270 -5.57 11.17 37.76
C SER A 270 -5.48 9.92 36.88
N LEU A 271 -5.88 8.77 37.42
CA LEU A 271 -6.03 7.53 36.64
C LEU A 271 -7.24 7.57 35.70
N LEU A 272 -8.15 8.54 35.87
CA LEU A 272 -9.28 8.77 34.96
C LEU A 272 -8.86 9.20 33.55
N PHE A 273 -7.58 9.54 33.32
CA PHE A 273 -7.06 9.79 31.98
C PHE A 273 -7.20 8.58 31.05
N VAL A 274 -7.06 7.35 31.57
CA VAL A 274 -7.11 6.11 30.78
C VAL A 274 -8.49 5.93 30.12
N PRO A 275 -9.61 5.96 30.87
CA PRO A 275 -10.92 5.83 30.25
C PRO A 275 -11.27 6.98 29.30
N GLU A 276 -10.87 8.22 29.62
CA GLU A 276 -11.03 9.37 28.71
C GLU A 276 -10.28 9.17 27.39
N TRP A 277 -9.05 8.65 27.46
CA TRP A 277 -8.23 8.38 26.29
C TRP A 277 -8.86 7.33 25.37
N LEU A 278 -9.34 6.21 25.94
CA LEU A 278 -10.05 5.17 25.19
C LEU A 278 -11.33 5.71 24.55
N PHE A 279 -12.08 6.53 25.28
CA PHE A 279 -13.28 7.19 24.78
C PHE A 279 -12.97 8.08 23.56
N LEU A 280 -11.94 8.92 23.65
CA LEU A 280 -11.51 9.80 22.55
C LEU A 280 -11.04 9.00 21.32
N ILE A 281 -10.23 7.95 21.51
CA ILE A 281 -9.82 7.07 20.41
C ILE A 281 -11.06 6.48 19.71
N GLY A 282 -12.03 5.98 20.48
CA GLY A 282 -13.25 5.41 19.94
C GLY A 282 -14.06 6.42 19.12
N ILE A 283 -14.21 7.66 19.61
CA ILE A 283 -14.83 8.75 18.83
C ILE A 283 -14.05 9.00 17.52
N GLY A 284 -12.72 9.09 17.58
CA GLY A 284 -11.89 9.30 16.40
C GLY A 284 -12.13 8.23 15.33
N ILE A 285 -12.18 6.96 15.74
CA ILE A 285 -12.47 5.82 14.84
C ILE A 285 -13.87 5.95 14.24
N LEU A 286 -14.89 6.29 15.05
CA LEU A 286 -16.27 6.45 14.57
C LEU A 286 -16.41 7.57 13.54
N VAL A 287 -15.90 8.76 13.85
CA VAL A 287 -15.94 9.93 12.94
C VAL A 287 -15.24 9.60 11.63
N SER A 288 -14.06 8.99 11.70
CA SER A 288 -13.29 8.58 10.51
C SER A 288 -14.04 7.57 9.66
N THR A 289 -14.71 6.62 10.29
CA THR A 289 -15.46 5.55 9.61
C THR A 289 -16.70 6.10 8.91
N ILE A 290 -17.46 6.97 9.58
CA ILE A 290 -18.67 7.58 9.01
C ILE A 290 -18.31 8.48 7.83
N TYR A 291 -17.21 9.23 7.92
CA TYR A 291 -16.73 10.06 6.82
C TYR A 291 -16.25 9.22 5.63
N LYS A 292 -15.50 8.14 5.89
CA LYS A 292 -14.96 7.28 4.84
C LYS A 292 -16.02 6.45 4.13
N TYR A 293 -17.03 6.01 4.86
CA TYR A 293 -18.12 5.17 4.36
C TYR A 293 -19.48 5.84 4.61
N PRO A 294 -19.82 6.93 3.88
CA PRO A 294 -21.02 7.70 4.14
C PRO A 294 -22.29 6.92 3.79
N ASP A 295 -23.36 7.07 4.59
CA ASP A 295 -24.70 6.48 4.33
C ASP A 295 -25.54 7.29 3.33
N LYS A 296 -24.88 7.91 2.36
CA LYS A 296 -25.59 8.61 1.27
C LYS A 296 -26.33 7.61 0.39
N LYS A 297 -27.41 8.07 -0.26
CA LYS A 297 -28.09 7.27 -1.28
C LYS A 297 -27.08 6.87 -2.35
N PRO A 298 -26.92 5.56 -2.64
CA PRO A 298 -25.99 5.10 -3.67
C PRO A 298 -26.34 5.73 -5.02
N GLN A 299 -25.34 6.28 -5.70
CA GLN A 299 -25.50 6.78 -7.06
C GLN A 299 -25.35 5.64 -8.06
N GLU A 300 -26.27 5.52 -9.00
CA GLU A 300 -26.14 4.58 -10.11
C GLU A 300 -25.13 5.12 -11.12
N THR A 301 -24.01 4.41 -11.30
CA THR A 301 -22.85 4.88 -12.09
C THR A 301 -22.16 3.74 -12.79
N ALA A 302 -21.67 3.97 -14.00
CA ALA A 302 -20.79 3.02 -14.67
C ALA A 302 -19.39 2.98 -14.03
N ILE A 303 -18.72 1.84 -14.11
CA ILE A 303 -17.36 1.65 -13.60
C ILE A 303 -16.41 2.69 -14.21
N MET A 304 -16.47 2.93 -15.52
CA MET A 304 -15.54 3.86 -16.17
C MET A 304 -15.68 5.32 -15.74
N ASP A 305 -16.88 5.74 -15.35
CA ASP A 305 -17.10 7.09 -14.80
C ASP A 305 -16.45 7.24 -13.43
N LEU A 306 -16.42 6.17 -12.64
CA LEU A 306 -15.73 6.14 -11.35
C LEU A 306 -14.21 6.18 -11.55
N MET A 307 -13.69 5.36 -12.46
CA MET A 307 -12.25 5.27 -12.72
C MET A 307 -11.65 6.56 -13.29
N SER A 308 -12.47 7.37 -13.96
CA SER A 308 -12.11 8.68 -14.51
C SER A 308 -12.42 9.86 -13.57
N ASP A 309 -12.86 9.61 -12.33
CA ASP A 309 -13.13 10.64 -11.34
C ASP A 309 -11.82 11.26 -10.82
N ILE A 310 -11.64 12.56 -11.07
CA ILE A 310 -10.46 13.35 -10.69
C ILE A 310 -10.51 13.73 -9.20
N TYR A 311 -11.70 13.84 -8.61
CA TYR A 311 -11.92 14.24 -7.22
C TYR A 311 -12.04 13.05 -6.26
N ALA A 312 -11.83 11.84 -6.78
CA ALA A 312 -11.78 10.63 -5.98
C ALA A 312 -10.67 10.70 -4.92
N SER A 313 -10.89 9.99 -3.82
CA SER A 313 -10.04 10.04 -2.63
C SER A 313 -9.88 8.63 -2.04
N PRO A 314 -8.74 8.34 -1.39
CA PRO A 314 -8.56 7.10 -0.63
C PRO A 314 -9.26 7.16 0.74
N VAL A 315 -9.72 8.35 1.18
CA VAL A 315 -10.34 8.58 2.48
C VAL A 315 -11.83 8.88 2.34
N ARG A 316 -12.27 9.58 1.30
CA ARG A 316 -13.69 9.94 1.10
C ARG A 316 -14.34 9.00 0.08
N GLY A 317 -15.00 7.95 0.56
CA GLY A 317 -15.67 6.97 -0.29
C GLY A 317 -16.91 7.53 -0.97
N LYS A 318 -17.02 7.34 -2.29
CA LYS A 318 -18.21 7.71 -3.07
C LYS A 318 -19.21 6.56 -3.04
N SER A 319 -20.41 6.78 -2.48
CA SER A 319 -21.44 5.74 -2.41
C SER A 319 -22.02 5.45 -3.79
N VAL A 320 -21.87 4.22 -4.27
CA VAL A 320 -22.17 3.83 -5.64
C VAL A 320 -22.97 2.53 -5.68
N SER A 321 -23.74 2.37 -6.75
CA SER A 321 -24.37 1.10 -7.11
C SER A 321 -24.30 0.86 -8.61
N PHE A 322 -24.10 -0.38 -9.01
CA PHE A 322 -24.10 -0.80 -10.41
C PHE A 322 -24.37 -2.29 -10.53
N GLU A 323 -24.71 -2.72 -11.74
CA GLU A 323 -24.93 -4.11 -12.09
C GLU A 323 -23.78 -4.63 -12.96
N GLY A 324 -23.33 -5.85 -12.68
CA GLY A 324 -22.22 -6.46 -13.39
C GLY A 324 -22.14 -7.96 -13.16
N THR A 325 -21.18 -8.60 -13.82
CA THR A 325 -20.90 -10.03 -13.69
C THR A 325 -19.57 -10.20 -12.97
N ILE A 326 -19.52 -11.09 -11.97
CA ILE A 326 -18.26 -11.43 -11.31
C ILE A 326 -17.45 -12.32 -12.25
N ILE A 327 -16.25 -11.88 -12.62
CA ILE A 327 -15.39 -12.60 -13.57
C ILE A 327 -14.41 -13.52 -12.86
N GLY A 328 -14.02 -13.18 -11.63
CA GLY A 328 -13.05 -13.97 -10.88
C GLY A 328 -12.63 -13.33 -9.57
N LYS A 329 -11.47 -13.77 -9.08
CA LYS A 329 -10.83 -13.25 -7.87
C LYS A 329 -10.04 -11.97 -8.16
N GLY A 330 -9.93 -11.10 -7.17
CA GLY A 330 -9.16 -9.85 -7.27
C GLY A 330 -7.65 -10.06 -7.25
N ILE A 331 -7.18 -11.15 -6.64
CA ILE A 331 -5.78 -11.60 -6.71
C ILE A 331 -5.73 -12.92 -7.46
N PRO A 332 -5.35 -12.91 -8.75
CA PRO A 332 -5.17 -14.11 -9.55
C PRO A 332 -4.12 -15.06 -8.94
N GLY A 333 -4.35 -16.36 -9.11
CA GLY A 333 -3.50 -17.41 -8.52
C GLY A 333 -3.69 -17.63 -7.01
N LEU A 334 -4.30 -16.69 -6.28
CA LEU A 334 -4.51 -16.82 -4.84
C LEU A 334 -5.84 -17.51 -4.53
N ILE A 335 -5.77 -18.81 -4.23
CA ILE A 335 -6.95 -19.67 -4.02
C ILE A 335 -7.84 -19.17 -2.87
N PHE A 336 -7.28 -18.49 -1.87
CA PHE A 336 -8.04 -17.98 -0.73
C PHE A 336 -8.36 -16.47 -0.81
N SER A 337 -8.11 -15.82 -1.95
CA SER A 337 -8.49 -14.42 -2.13
C SER A 337 -10.01 -14.25 -2.01
N GLU A 338 -10.40 -13.36 -1.11
CA GLU A 338 -11.75 -12.87 -0.83
C GLU A 338 -12.15 -11.73 -1.78
N ASP A 339 -11.17 -10.98 -2.27
CA ASP A 339 -11.38 -9.92 -3.25
C ASP A 339 -11.98 -10.51 -4.53
N LEU A 340 -12.89 -9.75 -5.13
CA LEU A 340 -13.62 -10.12 -6.34
C LEU A 340 -13.24 -9.16 -7.47
N MET A 341 -13.33 -9.65 -8.71
CA MET A 341 -13.23 -8.82 -9.90
C MET A 341 -14.59 -8.83 -10.61
N ILE A 342 -15.17 -7.66 -10.81
CA ILE A 342 -16.50 -7.49 -11.40
C ILE A 342 -16.42 -6.69 -12.69
N GLN A 343 -17.22 -7.08 -13.68
CA GLN A 343 -17.36 -6.42 -14.97
C GLN A 343 -18.75 -5.85 -15.15
N ASP A 344 -18.86 -4.57 -15.48
CA ASP A 344 -20.09 -3.99 -16.03
C ASP A 344 -19.95 -3.79 -17.55
N LYS A 345 -20.90 -3.09 -18.17
CA LYS A 345 -20.88 -2.79 -19.60
C LYS A 345 -19.70 -1.90 -20.03
N THR A 346 -19.08 -1.20 -19.09
CA THR A 346 -18.04 -0.21 -19.33
C THR A 346 -16.64 -0.70 -18.96
N GLY A 347 -16.51 -1.63 -18.01
CA GLY A 347 -15.21 -2.09 -17.57
C GLY A 347 -15.19 -3.06 -16.41
N LEU A 348 -13.97 -3.50 -16.08
CA LEU A 348 -13.61 -4.28 -14.90
C LEU A 348 -13.16 -3.39 -13.75
N ILE A 349 -13.46 -3.79 -12.52
CA ILE A 349 -12.94 -3.18 -11.29
C ILE A 349 -12.79 -4.21 -10.17
N TYR A 350 -11.91 -3.93 -9.22
CA TYR A 350 -11.75 -4.70 -7.99
C TYR A 350 -12.81 -4.36 -6.96
N LEU A 351 -13.35 -5.40 -6.33
CA LEU A 351 -14.31 -5.32 -5.26
C LEU A 351 -13.71 -5.98 -4.02
N ASN A 352 -13.51 -5.20 -2.98
CA ASN A 352 -12.95 -5.68 -1.73
C ASN A 352 -14.09 -6.09 -0.78
N TYR A 353 -14.07 -7.36 -0.39
CA TYR A 353 -14.95 -7.90 0.62
C TYR A 353 -14.21 -7.99 1.95
N GLU A 354 -14.90 -7.64 3.03
CA GLU A 354 -14.42 -7.86 4.39
C GLU A 354 -15.52 -8.55 5.20
N SER A 355 -15.17 -9.62 5.88
CA SER A 355 -16.04 -10.33 6.81
C SER A 355 -16.06 -9.67 8.19
N TRP A 356 -17.05 -10.04 9.00
CA TRP A 356 -17.15 -9.60 10.40
C TRP A 356 -15.98 -10.08 11.27
N LEU A 357 -15.36 -11.22 10.89
CA LEU A 357 -14.09 -11.71 11.40
C LEU A 357 -13.09 -11.74 10.23
N PRO A 358 -12.25 -10.72 10.04
CA PRO A 358 -11.41 -10.61 8.84
C PRO A 358 -10.54 -11.84 8.59
N VAL A 359 -9.84 -12.34 9.61
CA VAL A 359 -8.87 -13.45 9.45
C VAL A 359 -9.54 -14.74 8.96
N LEU A 360 -10.50 -15.26 9.72
CA LEU A 360 -11.15 -16.54 9.40
C LEU A 360 -12.26 -16.38 8.36
N GLY A 361 -13.01 -15.29 8.45
CA GLY A 361 -14.15 -15.02 7.59
C GLY A 361 -13.77 -14.72 6.15
N ASN A 362 -12.68 -13.98 5.90
CA ASN A 362 -12.22 -13.72 4.53
C ASN A 362 -11.68 -15.01 3.90
N LEU A 363 -10.95 -15.83 4.67
CA LEU A 363 -10.46 -17.13 4.23
C LEU A 363 -11.62 -18.05 3.80
N ILE A 364 -12.63 -18.21 4.67
CA ILE A 364 -13.80 -19.06 4.38
C ILE A 364 -14.58 -18.50 3.18
N PHE A 365 -14.76 -17.18 3.11
CA PHE A 365 -15.44 -16.54 1.99
C PHE A 365 -14.70 -16.80 0.67
N GLY A 366 -13.39 -16.57 0.65
CA GLY A 366 -12.51 -16.80 -0.50
C GLY A 366 -12.54 -18.25 -0.98
N LEU A 367 -12.56 -19.23 -0.08
CA LEU A 367 -12.56 -20.65 -0.44
C LEU A 367 -13.95 -21.18 -0.83
N ALA A 368 -15.00 -20.84 -0.07
CA ALA A 368 -16.30 -21.50 -0.19
C ALA A 368 -17.35 -20.70 -0.98
N LYS A 369 -17.31 -19.36 -0.92
CA LYS A 369 -18.32 -18.48 -1.52
C LYS A 369 -17.88 -17.92 -2.86
N VAL A 370 -16.66 -17.38 -2.95
CA VAL A 370 -16.15 -16.76 -4.18
C VAL A 370 -16.29 -17.66 -5.42
N PRO A 371 -15.91 -18.96 -5.40
CA PRO A 371 -16.06 -19.82 -6.59
C PRO A 371 -17.50 -19.96 -7.08
N LYS A 372 -18.49 -19.88 -6.19
CA LYS A 372 -19.92 -19.99 -6.51
C LYS A 372 -20.50 -18.69 -7.09
N LEU A 373 -19.79 -17.58 -6.92
CA LEU A 373 -20.19 -16.26 -7.39
C LEU A 373 -19.62 -15.94 -8.78
N ILE A 374 -18.57 -16.65 -9.21
CA ILE A 374 -17.97 -16.47 -10.54
C ILE A 374 -19.02 -16.74 -11.62
N ASN A 375 -19.04 -15.87 -12.64
CA ASN A 375 -20.00 -15.82 -13.74
C ASN A 375 -21.45 -15.51 -13.36
N LYS A 376 -21.74 -15.16 -12.10
CA LYS A 376 -23.08 -14.69 -11.71
C LYS A 376 -23.25 -13.18 -11.96
N LYS A 377 -24.43 -12.79 -12.42
CA LYS A 377 -24.86 -11.39 -12.47
C LYS A 377 -25.24 -10.94 -11.06
N VAL A 378 -24.74 -9.76 -10.68
CA VAL A 378 -24.90 -9.24 -9.33
C VAL A 378 -25.13 -7.74 -9.37
N ARG A 379 -25.88 -7.24 -8.38
CA ARG A 379 -26.00 -5.81 -8.10
C ARG A 379 -25.16 -5.46 -6.89
N VAL A 380 -24.17 -4.59 -7.10
CA VAL A 380 -23.23 -4.17 -6.08
C VAL A 380 -23.64 -2.82 -5.51
N TYR A 381 -23.51 -2.69 -4.19
CA TYR A 381 -23.59 -1.44 -3.46
C TYR A 381 -22.33 -1.31 -2.62
N GLY A 382 -21.66 -0.16 -2.69
CA GLY A 382 -20.41 0.03 -1.97
C GLY A 382 -19.91 1.46 -2.01
N TRP A 383 -18.64 1.63 -1.66
CA TRP A 383 -17.96 2.91 -1.72
C TRP A 383 -16.74 2.83 -2.62
N PHE A 384 -16.73 3.61 -3.69
CA PHE A 384 -15.57 3.74 -4.56
C PHE A 384 -14.48 4.57 -3.87
N LEU A 385 -13.27 4.03 -3.83
CA LEU A 385 -12.08 4.63 -3.25
C LEU A 385 -10.94 4.57 -4.26
N ARG A 386 -10.16 5.65 -4.34
CA ARG A 386 -9.00 5.74 -5.23
C ARG A 386 -7.76 6.11 -4.45
N GLY A 387 -6.88 5.14 -4.26
CA GLY A 387 -5.52 5.33 -3.73
C GLY A 387 -4.47 4.93 -4.77
N ASN A 388 -3.46 4.18 -4.33
CA ASN A 388 -2.45 3.58 -5.21
C ASN A 388 -3.07 2.60 -6.22
N TYR A 389 -4.23 2.04 -5.89
CA TYR A 389 -5.12 1.32 -6.80
C TYR A 389 -6.57 1.77 -6.57
N GLN A 390 -7.43 1.49 -7.55
CA GLN A 390 -8.86 1.77 -7.52
C GLN A 390 -9.63 0.51 -7.12
N TRP A 391 -10.59 0.68 -6.22
CA TRP A 391 -11.40 -0.43 -5.72
C TRP A 391 -12.71 0.06 -5.13
N ILE A 392 -13.65 -0.87 -4.97
CA ILE A 392 -14.91 -0.63 -4.29
C ILE A 392 -14.92 -1.40 -2.98
N ALA A 393 -15.10 -0.69 -1.88
CA ALA A 393 -15.38 -1.28 -0.59
C ALA A 393 -16.81 -1.82 -0.60
N LEU A 394 -16.98 -3.14 -0.53
CA LEU A 394 -18.28 -3.76 -0.65
C LEU A 394 -19.13 -3.48 0.61
N ARG A 395 -20.37 -3.01 0.40
CA ARG A 395 -21.39 -2.90 1.45
C ARG A 395 -22.40 -4.03 1.34
N LEU A 396 -22.91 -4.26 0.14
CA LEU A 396 -23.92 -5.26 -0.14
C LEU A 396 -23.79 -5.73 -1.59
N LEU A 397 -23.75 -7.04 -1.76
CA LEU A 397 -23.79 -7.71 -3.05
C LEU A 397 -25.08 -8.52 -3.11
N LYS A 398 -25.94 -8.22 -4.07
CA LYS A 398 -27.18 -8.95 -4.29
C LYS A 398 -27.02 -9.84 -5.52
N THR A 399 -27.24 -11.13 -5.33
CA THR A 399 -27.48 -12.08 -6.42
C THR A 399 -28.99 -12.37 -6.47
N ASP A 400 -29.44 -13.14 -7.47
CA ASP A 400 -30.84 -13.57 -7.56
C ASP A 400 -31.24 -14.50 -6.39
N GLU A 401 -30.26 -15.19 -5.80
CA GLU A 401 -30.47 -16.21 -4.75
C GLU A 401 -30.17 -15.69 -3.34
N GLU A 402 -29.18 -14.80 -3.20
CA GLU A 402 -28.65 -14.42 -1.89
C GLU A 402 -28.17 -12.97 -1.81
N LYS A 403 -28.09 -12.48 -0.58
CA LYS A 403 -27.54 -11.17 -0.24
C LYS A 403 -26.30 -11.37 0.62
N ILE A 404 -25.17 -10.85 0.14
CA ILE A 404 -23.89 -10.92 0.83
C ILE A 404 -23.54 -9.53 1.33
N HIS A 405 -23.38 -9.39 2.65
CA HIS A 405 -23.05 -8.12 3.30
C HIS A 405 -21.55 -8.01 3.51
N GLY A 406 -20.98 -6.86 3.16
CA GLY A 406 -19.61 -6.51 3.53
C GLY A 406 -19.59 -5.79 4.87
N PHE A 407 -18.63 -6.16 5.72
CA PHE A 407 -18.52 -5.68 7.10
C PHE A 407 -17.45 -4.61 7.30
N ILE A 408 -16.79 -4.13 6.25
CA ILE A 408 -15.70 -3.14 6.38
C ILE A 408 -16.12 -1.88 7.18
N LYS A 409 -17.33 -1.38 6.96
CA LYS A 409 -17.87 -0.24 7.74
C LYS A 409 -18.27 -0.68 9.14
N TYR A 410 -19.07 -1.74 9.24
CA TYR A 410 -19.63 -2.20 10.52
C TYR A 410 -18.55 -2.64 11.50
N GLY A 411 -17.52 -3.34 11.04
CA GLY A 411 -16.36 -3.73 11.84
C GLY A 411 -15.68 -2.52 12.46
N ASN A 412 -15.37 -1.50 11.66
CA ASN A 412 -14.76 -0.27 12.16
C ASN A 412 -15.68 0.49 13.15
N LEU A 413 -17.00 0.51 12.91
CA LEU A 413 -17.96 1.10 13.86
C LEU A 413 -18.00 0.34 15.18
N ILE A 414 -18.04 -1.00 15.12
CA ILE A 414 -18.02 -1.87 16.31
C ILE A 414 -16.74 -1.64 17.09
N THR A 415 -15.58 -1.58 16.42
CA THR A 415 -14.31 -1.27 17.09
C THR A 415 -14.38 0.07 17.83
N GLY A 416 -14.85 1.14 17.17
CA GLY A 416 -15.00 2.44 17.82
C GLY A 416 -15.94 2.42 19.02
N ILE A 417 -17.08 1.73 18.91
CA ILE A 417 -18.04 1.56 20.02
C ILE A 417 -17.43 0.76 21.17
N LEU A 418 -16.68 -0.31 20.89
CA LEU A 418 -16.01 -1.09 21.92
C LEU A 418 -15.01 -0.24 22.70
N PHE A 419 -14.19 0.57 22.04
CA PHE A 419 -13.28 1.51 22.72
C PHE A 419 -14.02 2.47 23.66
N ILE A 420 -15.16 3.02 23.22
CA ILE A 420 -16.02 3.88 24.05
C ILE A 420 -16.58 3.11 25.24
N LEU A 421 -17.16 1.92 25.02
CA LEU A 421 -17.75 1.10 26.09
C LEU A 421 -16.71 0.66 27.11
N PHE A 422 -15.53 0.24 26.67
CA PHE A 422 -14.41 -0.09 27.56
C PHE A 422 -13.94 1.12 28.35
N GLY A 423 -13.83 2.30 27.72
CA GLY A 423 -13.53 3.55 28.40
C GLY A 423 -14.57 3.87 29.49
N VAL A 424 -15.86 3.82 29.16
CA VAL A 424 -16.94 4.07 30.13
C VAL A 424 -16.96 3.04 31.27
N LEU A 425 -16.75 1.76 30.97
CA LEU A 425 -16.68 0.70 31.99
C LEU A 425 -15.51 0.95 32.96
N ILE A 426 -14.33 1.24 32.45
CA ILE A 426 -13.14 1.53 33.27
C ILE A 426 -13.36 2.80 34.10
N TYR A 427 -14.03 3.82 33.55
CA TYR A 427 -14.38 5.03 34.28
C TYR A 427 -15.21 4.72 35.53
N PHE A 428 -16.27 3.92 35.39
CA PHE A 428 -17.11 3.51 36.52
C PHE A 428 -16.41 2.57 37.52
N LEU A 429 -15.38 1.84 37.09
CA LEU A 429 -14.57 1.00 37.99
C LEU A 429 -13.52 1.79 38.81
N LEU A 430 -13.16 2.99 38.35
CA LEU A 430 -12.17 3.86 38.98
C LEU A 430 -12.79 4.96 39.86
N LEU A 431 -14.10 5.20 39.72
CA LEU A 431 -14.95 5.99 40.61
C LEU A 431 -15.22 5.21 41.89
#